data_AF-A0A925MDC6-F1
#
_entry.id   AF-A0A925MDC6-F1
#
_cell.length_a   1.000
_cell.length_b   1.000
_cell.length_c   1.000
_cell.angle_alpha   90.00
_cell.angle_beta   90.00
_cell.angle_gamma   90.00
#
_symmetry.space_group_name_H-M   'P 1'
#
loop_
_entity.id
_entity.type
_entity.pdbx_description
1 polymer ?
#
loop_
_entity_poly.entity_id
_entity_poly.type
_entity_poly.pdbx_seq_one_letter_code
_entity_poly.pdbx_strand_id
1 'polypeptide(L)'
;GVLFVNVSIGGTLTAFAAPPVLMVAAKWNWDTWFMASTFGWKAAIAVVVNAAVVTAIFRREVARADDADDSLAITVPAWAMLVSALFLLATVVFAHHAAIFIGVLLFFIGFSAAYPRHHSPLILREALLVAFFLAGLVVLGGQQSWWLQPVLTAMSPTEVYYGATALTAITDNAALTYLGSLVEGLSDEFKISLVAGAVTGGGLTVIANAPNPAGLSILRSGFKDGTVNAGWLFLGALGPTLVAIVAFRLL
;
A
#
# COMPACT_ATOMS: atom_id res chain seq x y z
N GLY A 1 -10.40 3.97 -9.10
CA GLY A 1 -9.08 3.58 -9.64
C GLY A 1 -7.96 4.42 -9.04
N VAL A 2 -7.87 5.70 -9.39
CA VAL A 2 -6.74 6.59 -9.04
C VAL A 2 -6.31 6.52 -7.58
N LEU A 3 -7.23 6.64 -6.62
CA LEU A 3 -6.91 6.55 -5.19
C LEU A 3 -6.17 5.25 -4.85
N PHE A 4 -6.66 4.11 -5.36
CA PHE A 4 -6.13 2.79 -5.00
C PHE A 4 -4.75 2.58 -5.60
N VAL A 5 -4.57 2.96 -6.87
CA VAL A 5 -3.27 2.89 -7.56
C VAL A 5 -2.25 3.81 -6.89
N ASN A 6 -2.63 5.06 -6.61
CA ASN A 6 -1.72 6.03 -5.99
C ASN A 6 -1.32 5.64 -4.56
N VAL A 7 -2.25 5.11 -3.76
CA VAL A 7 -1.93 4.60 -2.41
C VAL A 7 -0.99 3.39 -2.50
N SER A 8 -1.26 2.47 -3.44
CA SER A 8 -0.45 1.26 -3.64
C SER A 8 1.00 1.60 -4.00
N ILE A 9 1.22 2.42 -5.03
CA ILE A 9 2.57 2.79 -5.47
C ILE A 9 3.22 3.80 -4.53
N GLY A 10 2.45 4.69 -3.90
CA GLY A 10 2.95 5.69 -2.96
C GLY A 10 3.60 5.08 -1.71
N GLY A 11 3.17 3.86 -1.32
CA GLY A 11 3.79 3.10 -0.24
C GLY A 11 5.24 2.67 -0.51
N THR A 12 5.78 2.89 -1.71
CA THR A 12 7.18 2.62 -2.05
C THR A 12 8.16 3.74 -1.68
N LEU A 13 7.67 4.85 -1.11
CA LEU A 13 8.54 5.95 -0.67
C LEU A 13 9.47 5.58 0.50
N THR A 14 9.09 4.60 1.31
CA THR A 14 9.88 4.15 2.46
C THR A 14 9.84 2.63 2.61
N ALA A 15 10.77 2.06 3.37
CA ALA A 15 10.85 0.60 3.59
C ALA A 15 9.71 0.03 4.47
N PHE A 16 8.87 0.88 5.04
CA PHE A 16 7.83 0.51 6.02
C PHE A 16 6.41 0.86 5.58
N ALA A 17 6.24 1.68 4.54
CA ALA A 17 4.92 2.20 4.16
C ALA A 17 4.05 1.21 3.36
N ALA A 18 4.65 0.19 2.73
CA ALA A 18 3.92 -0.83 1.97
C ALA A 18 4.20 -2.24 2.52
N PRO A 19 3.16 -3.04 2.80
CA PRO A 19 3.30 -4.46 3.13
C PRO A 19 4.22 -5.26 2.19
N PRO A 20 4.12 -5.14 0.84
CA PRO A 20 5.01 -5.89 -0.06
C PRO A 20 6.48 -5.54 0.09
N VAL A 21 6.80 -4.29 0.49
CA VAL A 21 8.16 -3.84 0.74
C VAL A 21 8.64 -4.36 2.08
N LEU A 22 7.81 -4.27 3.13
CA LEU A 22 8.13 -4.79 4.47
C LEU A 22 8.52 -6.28 4.43
N MET A 23 7.84 -7.09 3.60
CA MET A 23 8.10 -8.53 3.47
C MET A 23 9.51 -8.85 2.96
N VAL A 24 10.12 -7.94 2.21
CA VAL A 24 11.39 -8.19 1.52
C VAL A 24 12.53 -7.29 2.01
N ALA A 25 12.20 -6.16 2.64
CA ALA A 25 13.17 -5.15 3.06
C ALA A 25 14.28 -5.74 3.94
N ALA A 26 13.92 -6.52 4.96
CA ALA A 26 14.91 -7.17 5.82
C ALA A 26 15.71 -8.25 5.07
N LYS A 27 15.08 -9.01 4.17
CA LYS A 27 15.72 -10.11 3.45
C LYS A 27 16.71 -9.64 2.38
N TRP A 28 16.40 -8.54 1.70
CA TRP A 28 17.23 -7.97 0.64
C TRP A 28 18.00 -6.72 1.08
N ASN A 29 17.95 -6.40 2.38
CA ASN A 29 18.62 -5.26 2.99
C ASN A 29 18.28 -3.92 2.31
N TRP A 30 17.00 -3.73 1.97
CA TRP A 30 16.50 -2.49 1.40
C TRP A 30 16.10 -1.54 2.53
N ASP A 31 16.79 -0.41 2.61
CA ASP A 31 16.46 0.68 3.52
C ASP A 31 15.56 1.72 2.84
N THR A 32 15.15 2.73 3.62
CA THR A 32 14.31 3.83 3.10
C THR A 32 15.01 4.61 1.99
N TRP A 33 16.35 4.70 2.01
CA TRP A 33 17.10 5.38 0.98
C TRP A 33 17.05 4.63 -0.35
N PHE A 34 17.27 3.31 -0.33
CA PHE A 34 17.12 2.45 -1.50
C PHE A 34 15.70 2.55 -2.07
N MET A 35 14.68 2.50 -1.21
CA MET A 35 13.29 2.62 -1.63
C MET A 35 13.00 3.96 -2.31
N ALA A 36 13.41 5.07 -1.70
CA ALA A 36 13.21 6.41 -2.25
C ALA A 36 13.95 6.61 -3.59
N SER A 37 15.20 6.14 -3.69
CA SER A 37 16.05 6.31 -4.88
C SER A 37 15.69 5.36 -6.03
N THR A 38 15.15 4.18 -5.74
CA THR A 38 14.81 3.16 -6.76
C THR A 38 13.35 3.27 -7.22
N PHE A 39 12.41 3.43 -6.27
CA PHE A 39 10.97 3.41 -6.54
C PHE A 39 10.30 4.76 -6.28
N GLY A 40 10.67 5.41 -5.19
CA GLY A 40 9.91 6.52 -4.61
C GLY A 40 9.70 7.70 -5.55
N TRP A 41 10.74 8.14 -6.26
CA TRP A 41 10.61 9.25 -7.20
C TRP A 41 9.77 8.90 -8.45
N LYS A 42 9.87 7.65 -8.95
CA LYS A 42 9.05 7.15 -10.06
C LYS A 42 7.57 7.10 -9.64
N ALA A 43 7.31 6.59 -8.44
CA ALA A 43 5.99 6.57 -7.84
C ALA A 43 5.44 7.99 -7.62
N ALA A 44 6.25 8.92 -7.13
CA ALA A 44 5.84 10.31 -6.93
C ALA A 44 5.39 10.97 -8.25
N ILE A 45 6.15 10.78 -9.33
CA ILE A 45 5.78 11.27 -10.66
C ILE A 45 4.45 10.64 -11.11
N ALA A 46 4.31 9.31 -11.01
CA ALA A 46 3.07 8.62 -11.39
C ALA A 46 1.86 9.12 -10.58
N VAL A 47 2.02 9.30 -9.27
CA VAL A 47 0.98 9.82 -8.37
C VAL A 47 0.56 11.23 -8.79
N VAL A 48 1.52 12.12 -9.05
CA VAL A 48 1.24 13.51 -9.50
C VAL A 48 0.53 13.51 -10.84
N VAL A 49 0.98 12.71 -11.81
CA VAL A 49 0.34 12.61 -13.14
C VAL A 49 -1.09 12.09 -13.00
N ASN A 50 -1.30 10.99 -12.26
CA ASN A 50 -2.63 10.43 -12.03
C ASN A 50 -3.57 11.42 -11.33
N ALA A 51 -3.07 12.15 -10.33
CA ALA A 51 -3.82 13.17 -9.62
C ALA A 51 -4.18 14.34 -10.56
N ALA A 52 -3.22 14.86 -11.33
CA ALA A 52 -3.44 15.94 -12.27
C ALA A 52 -4.48 15.57 -13.35
N VAL A 53 -4.38 14.35 -13.91
CA VAL A 53 -5.32 13.87 -14.93
C VAL A 53 -6.73 13.75 -14.36
N VAL A 54 -6.91 13.14 -13.18
CA VAL A 54 -8.25 13.01 -12.60
C VAL A 54 -8.84 14.36 -12.21
N THR A 55 -8.03 15.27 -11.65
CA THR A 55 -8.47 16.64 -11.34
C THR A 55 -8.84 17.40 -12.61
N ALA A 56 -8.11 17.23 -13.71
CA ALA A 56 -8.44 17.87 -14.98
C ALA A 56 -9.75 17.35 -15.60
N ILE A 57 -9.99 16.03 -15.52
CA ILE A 57 -11.22 15.38 -15.99
C ILE A 57 -12.43 15.89 -15.21
N PHE A 58 -12.32 15.95 -13.88
CA PHE A 58 -13.41 16.34 -12.97
C PHE A 58 -13.33 17.79 -12.50
N ARG A 59 -12.66 18.66 -13.28
CA ARG A 59 -12.37 20.05 -12.86
C ARG A 59 -13.63 20.87 -12.54
N ARG A 60 -14.75 20.56 -13.20
CA ARG A 60 -16.02 21.29 -13.03
C ARG A 60 -16.72 20.87 -11.74
N GLU A 61 -16.63 19.59 -11.40
CA GLU A 61 -17.16 18.99 -10.19
C GLU A 61 -16.34 19.46 -8.98
N VAL A 62 -15.01 19.45 -9.10
CA VAL A 62 -14.11 19.98 -8.06
C VAL A 62 -14.38 21.46 -7.80
N ALA A 63 -14.52 22.28 -8.85
CA ALA A 63 -14.83 23.70 -8.70
C ALA A 63 -16.23 24.00 -8.12
N ARG A 64 -17.15 23.02 -8.14
CA ARG A 64 -18.48 23.12 -7.51
C ARG A 64 -18.51 22.55 -6.09
N ALA A 65 -17.50 21.79 -5.69
CA ALA A 65 -17.43 21.14 -4.40
C ALA A 65 -17.04 22.11 -3.27
N ASP A 66 -16.50 23.29 -3.59
CA ASP A 66 -16.18 24.35 -2.61
C ASP A 66 -17.43 24.92 -1.90
N ASP A 67 -18.65 24.62 -2.40
CA ASP A 67 -19.91 24.99 -1.74
C ASP A 67 -20.42 23.93 -0.74
N ALA A 68 -19.66 22.84 -0.51
CA ALA A 68 -20.03 21.80 0.45
C ALA A 68 -19.81 22.28 1.89
N ASP A 69 -20.88 22.19 2.69
CA ASP A 69 -21.01 22.70 4.06
C ASP A 69 -19.82 22.35 4.98
N ASP A 70 -18.99 23.35 5.28
CA ASP A 70 -17.82 23.30 6.18
C ASP A 70 -18.24 22.98 7.64
N SER A 71 -19.54 22.99 7.94
CA SER A 71 -20.11 22.78 9.28
C SER A 71 -19.92 21.37 9.85
N LEU A 72 -19.55 20.39 9.02
CA LEU A 72 -19.34 18.99 9.42
C LEU A 72 -17.87 18.60 9.61
N ALA A 73 -16.92 19.52 9.35
CA ALA A 73 -15.50 19.25 9.54
C ALA A 73 -15.16 19.22 11.04
N ILE A 74 -15.04 18.03 11.63
CA ILE A 74 -14.44 17.87 12.95
C ILE A 74 -12.96 18.26 12.83
N THR A 75 -12.64 19.50 13.19
CA THR A 75 -11.25 19.99 13.21
C THR A 75 -10.48 19.27 14.31
N VAL A 76 -9.58 18.37 13.91
CA VAL A 76 -8.64 17.73 14.85
C VAL A 76 -7.60 18.78 15.28
N PRO A 77 -7.43 19.03 16.59
CA PRO A 77 -6.44 19.99 17.07
C PRO A 77 -5.02 19.62 16.62
N ALA A 78 -4.20 20.62 16.28
CA ALA A 78 -2.83 20.42 15.83
C ALA A 78 -1.96 19.64 16.82
N TRP A 79 -2.16 19.83 18.12
CA TRP A 79 -1.44 19.08 19.15
C TRP A 79 -1.76 17.58 19.11
N ALA A 80 -3.01 17.20 18.84
CA ALA A 80 -3.42 15.79 18.78
C ALA A 80 -2.82 15.12 17.54
N MET A 81 -2.80 15.82 16.40
CA MET A 81 -2.10 15.38 15.20
C MET A 81 -0.60 15.20 15.44
N LEU A 82 0.05 16.16 16.11
CA LEU A 82 1.47 16.09 16.44
C LEU A 82 1.78 14.89 17.35
N VAL A 83 0.97 14.66 18.39
CA VAL A 83 1.14 13.52 19.30
C VAL A 83 0.97 12.20 18.54
N SER A 84 -0.04 12.06 17.68
CA SER A 84 -0.22 10.86 16.85
C SER A 84 0.93 10.66 15.86
N ALA A 85 1.47 11.74 15.28
CA ALA A 85 2.65 11.67 14.42
C ALA A 85 3.91 11.25 15.20
N LEU A 86 4.07 11.69 16.45
CA LEU A 86 5.15 11.25 17.33
C LEU A 86 5.01 9.76 17.71
N PHE A 87 3.80 9.27 17.97
CA PHE A 87 3.56 7.84 18.17
C PHE A 87 3.95 7.02 16.93
N LEU A 88 3.56 7.48 15.74
CA LEU A 88 3.96 6.83 14.48
C LEU A 88 5.48 6.83 14.29
N LEU A 89 6.13 7.97 14.51
CA LEU A 89 7.59 8.10 14.41
C LEU A 89 8.29 7.17 15.41
N ALA A 90 7.86 7.15 16.68
CA ALA A 90 8.41 6.27 17.70
C ALA A 90 8.23 4.79 17.31
N THR A 91 7.07 4.43 16.76
CA THR A 91 6.80 3.08 16.27
C THR A 91 7.80 2.66 15.18
N VAL A 92 8.09 3.55 14.23
CA VAL A 92 9.05 3.29 13.14
C VAL A 92 10.48 3.20 13.68
N VAL A 93 10.91 4.16 14.50
CA VAL A 93 12.28 4.22 15.04
C VAL A 93 12.58 3.02 15.94
N PHE A 94 11.62 2.61 16.77
CA PHE A 94 11.79 1.52 17.74
C PHE A 94 11.19 0.18 17.26
N ALA A 95 10.94 0.02 15.96
CA ALA A 95 10.33 -1.19 15.39
C ALA A 95 11.11 -2.49 15.71
N HIS A 96 12.43 -2.39 15.91
CA HIS A 96 13.29 -3.53 16.26
C HIS A 96 13.32 -3.84 17.78
N HIS A 97 12.76 -2.97 18.62
CA HIS A 97 12.75 -3.12 20.08
C HIS A 97 11.33 -3.46 20.56
N ALA A 98 10.99 -4.75 20.59
CA ALA A 98 9.64 -5.25 20.87
C ALA A 98 9.00 -4.63 22.14
N ALA A 99 9.74 -4.51 23.25
CA ALA A 99 9.20 -3.94 24.49
C ALA A 99 8.80 -2.46 24.34
N ILE A 100 9.62 -1.66 23.66
CA ILE A 100 9.33 -0.23 23.41
C ILE A 100 8.17 -0.13 22.42
N PHE A 101 8.20 -0.91 21.34
CA PHE A 101 7.14 -0.95 20.34
C PHE A 101 5.77 -1.24 20.97
N ILE A 102 5.67 -2.29 21.80
CA ILE A 102 4.44 -2.64 22.50
C ILE A 102 4.03 -1.53 23.48
N GLY A 103 4.98 -0.93 24.21
CA GLY A 103 4.73 0.21 25.07
C GLY A 103 4.12 1.40 24.31
N VAL A 104 4.74 1.80 23.21
CA VAL A 104 4.27 2.89 22.32
C VAL A 104 2.86 2.59 21.80
N LEU A 105 2.59 1.35 21.35
CA LEU A 105 1.27 0.92 20.89
C LEU A 105 0.20 1.02 22.00
N LEU A 106 0.51 0.52 23.20
CA LEU A 106 -0.42 0.58 24.34
C LEU A 106 -0.71 2.02 24.77
N PHE A 107 0.31 2.89 24.77
CA PHE A 107 0.12 4.31 25.04
C PHE A 107 -0.71 4.99 23.95
N PHE A 108 -0.51 4.65 22.68
CA PHE A 108 -1.34 5.16 21.58
C PHE A 108 -2.81 4.73 21.71
N ILE A 109 -3.07 3.47 22.07
CA ILE A 109 -4.43 2.97 22.36
C ILE A 109 -5.05 3.76 23.52
N GLY A 110 -4.31 3.96 24.62
CA GLY A 110 -4.75 4.76 25.76
C GLY A 110 -5.03 6.22 25.38
N PHE A 111 -4.18 6.82 24.55
CA PHE A 111 -4.36 8.18 24.03
C PHE A 111 -5.62 8.30 23.16
N SER A 112 -5.81 7.37 22.22
CA SER A 112 -7.01 7.33 21.38
C SER A 112 -8.28 7.13 22.20
N ALA A 113 -8.22 6.33 23.28
CA ALA A 113 -9.35 6.11 24.18
C ALA A 113 -9.64 7.33 25.07
N ALA A 114 -8.61 8.10 25.47
CA ALA A 114 -8.75 9.32 26.27
C ALA A 114 -9.32 10.49 25.45
N TYR A 115 -9.05 10.54 24.15
CA TYR A 115 -9.49 11.62 23.25
C TYR A 115 -10.35 11.09 22.08
N PRO A 116 -11.52 10.47 22.35
CA PRO A 116 -12.36 9.85 21.32
C PRO A 116 -13.00 10.88 20.37
N ARG A 117 -13.09 12.15 20.77
CA ARG A 117 -13.57 13.24 19.90
C ARG A 117 -12.62 13.56 18.74
N HIS A 118 -11.36 13.15 18.84
CA HIS A 118 -10.31 13.44 17.88
C HIS A 118 -9.79 12.19 17.15
N HIS A 119 -10.31 11.00 17.48
CA HIS A 119 -9.88 9.73 16.91
C HIS A 119 -11.06 8.95 16.37
N SER A 120 -10.87 8.37 15.19
CA SER A 120 -11.77 7.32 14.71
C SER A 120 -11.57 6.04 15.53
N PRO A 121 -12.59 5.16 15.64
CA PRO A 121 -12.44 3.87 16.29
C PRO A 121 -11.26 3.08 15.73
N LEU A 122 -10.45 2.51 16.62
CA LEU A 122 -9.30 1.69 16.22
C LEU A 122 -9.78 0.33 15.66
N ILE A 123 -9.30 -0.01 14.47
CA ILE A 123 -9.58 -1.29 13.78
C ILE A 123 -8.63 -2.41 14.23
N LEU A 124 -8.56 -2.65 15.55
CA LEU A 124 -7.63 -3.61 16.14
C LEU A 124 -7.90 -5.06 15.69
N ARG A 125 -9.17 -5.42 15.49
CA ARG A 125 -9.56 -6.77 15.03
C ARG A 125 -9.01 -7.04 13.64
N GLU A 126 -9.22 -6.11 12.72
CA GLU A 126 -8.78 -6.17 11.33
C GLU A 126 -7.24 -6.20 11.27
N ALA A 127 -6.58 -5.34 12.04
CA ALA A 127 -5.11 -5.33 12.13
C ALA A 127 -4.55 -6.67 12.66
N LEU A 128 -5.20 -7.27 13.67
CA LEU A 128 -4.81 -8.59 14.18
C LEU A 128 -5.05 -9.71 13.16
N LEU A 129 -6.15 -9.68 12.41
CA LEU A 129 -6.40 -10.65 11.33
C LEU A 129 -5.32 -10.57 10.24
N VAL A 130 -4.92 -9.36 9.85
CA VAL A 130 -3.80 -9.14 8.93
C VAL A 130 -2.50 -9.67 9.54
N ALA A 131 -2.22 -9.39 10.82
CA ALA A 131 -1.03 -9.89 11.49
C ALA A 131 -1.00 -11.42 11.54
N PHE A 132 -2.12 -12.10 11.84
CA PHE A 132 -2.21 -13.56 11.80
C PHE A 132 -2.03 -14.14 10.40
N PHE A 133 -2.59 -13.49 9.37
CA PHE A 133 -2.39 -13.87 7.97
C PHE A 133 -0.90 -13.81 7.60
N LEU A 134 -0.24 -12.69 7.90
CA LEU A 134 1.19 -12.51 7.64
C LEU A 134 2.06 -13.47 8.45
N ALA A 135 1.72 -13.74 9.72
CA ALA A 135 2.41 -14.74 10.53
C ALA A 135 2.27 -16.15 9.94
N GLY A 136 1.06 -16.53 9.52
CA GLY A 136 0.80 -17.80 8.84
C GLY A 136 1.58 -17.93 7.54
N LEU A 137 1.63 -16.85 6.74
CA LEU A 137 2.43 -16.76 5.52
C LEU A 137 3.91 -16.98 5.82
N VAL A 138 4.47 -16.31 6.84
CA VAL A 138 5.90 -16.43 7.20
C VAL A 138 6.24 -17.82 7.74
N VAL A 139 5.37 -18.41 8.57
CA VAL A 139 5.59 -19.71 9.22
C VAL A 139 5.43 -20.87 8.24
N LEU A 140 4.38 -20.86 7.41
CA LEU A 140 4.07 -21.96 6.48
C LEU A 140 4.73 -21.78 5.12
N GLY A 141 5.05 -20.54 4.75
CA GLY A 141 5.50 -20.18 3.42
C GLY A 141 6.90 -20.69 3.08
N GLY A 142 7.79 -20.87 4.05
CA GLY A 142 9.14 -21.39 3.81
C GLY A 142 9.18 -22.72 3.02
N GLN A 143 8.13 -23.53 3.14
CA GLN A 143 7.96 -24.80 2.42
C GLN A 143 7.52 -24.63 0.95
N GLN A 144 7.30 -23.42 0.46
CA GLN A 144 6.87 -23.16 -0.92
C GLN A 144 8.03 -23.00 -1.91
N SER A 145 9.27 -22.93 -1.41
CA SER A 145 10.47 -22.70 -2.24
C SER A 145 10.68 -23.77 -3.32
N TRP A 146 10.34 -25.03 -3.05
CA TRP A 146 10.62 -26.15 -3.96
C TRP A 146 9.99 -26.02 -5.34
N TRP A 147 8.77 -25.45 -5.44
CA TRP A 147 8.10 -25.22 -6.72
C TRP A 147 8.29 -23.79 -7.23
N LEU A 148 8.47 -22.82 -6.33
CA LEU A 148 8.72 -21.43 -6.71
C LEU A 148 10.10 -21.23 -7.34
N GLN A 149 11.12 -21.89 -6.81
CA GLN A 149 12.50 -21.76 -7.29
C GLN A 149 12.60 -22.02 -8.81
N PRO A 150 12.18 -23.17 -9.37
CA PRO A 150 12.30 -23.41 -10.80
C PRO A 150 11.42 -22.49 -11.66
N VAL A 151 10.28 -22.03 -11.13
CA VAL A 151 9.37 -21.13 -11.87
C VAL A 151 9.98 -19.73 -11.98
N LEU A 152 10.41 -19.15 -10.85
CA LEU A 152 10.91 -17.78 -10.82
C LEU A 152 12.29 -17.65 -11.46
N THR A 153 13.16 -18.65 -11.37
CA THR A 153 14.48 -18.61 -12.04
C THR A 153 14.38 -18.80 -13.55
N ALA A 154 13.28 -19.39 -14.05
CA ALA A 154 13.03 -19.50 -15.48
C ALA A 154 12.43 -18.23 -16.09
N MET A 155 11.94 -17.29 -15.27
CA MET A 155 11.35 -16.03 -15.73
C MET A 155 12.38 -14.93 -15.87
N SER A 156 12.21 -14.10 -16.89
CA SER A 156 12.92 -12.83 -17.03
C SER A 156 12.37 -11.76 -16.05
N PRO A 157 13.15 -10.71 -15.74
CA PRO A 157 12.66 -9.56 -14.96
C PRO A 157 11.39 -8.91 -15.54
N THR A 158 11.24 -8.91 -16.87
CA THR A 158 10.05 -8.35 -17.52
C THR A 158 8.82 -9.25 -17.34
N GLU A 159 8.98 -10.57 -17.47
CA GLU A 159 7.89 -11.52 -17.24
C GLU A 159 7.40 -11.49 -15.79
N VAL A 160 8.32 -11.42 -14.82
CA VAL A 160 7.92 -11.33 -13.40
C VAL A 160 7.24 -10.00 -13.08
N TYR A 161 7.66 -8.90 -13.70
CA TYR A 161 7.01 -7.59 -13.53
C TYR A 161 5.54 -7.65 -13.94
N TYR A 162 5.25 -8.04 -15.19
CA TYR A 162 3.88 -8.08 -15.71
C TYR A 162 3.07 -9.22 -15.08
N GLY A 163 3.70 -10.36 -14.80
CA GLY A 163 3.09 -11.47 -14.09
C GLY A 163 2.63 -11.06 -12.68
N ALA A 164 3.48 -10.38 -11.92
CA ALA A 164 3.13 -9.86 -10.60
C ALA A 164 2.04 -8.79 -10.68
N THR A 165 2.13 -7.84 -11.63
CA THR A 165 1.07 -6.81 -11.84
C THR A 165 -0.30 -7.44 -12.11
N ALA A 166 -0.35 -8.47 -12.95
CA ALA A 166 -1.60 -9.16 -13.26
C ALA A 166 -2.11 -10.00 -12.08
N LEU A 167 -1.23 -10.79 -11.46
CA LEU A 167 -1.59 -11.66 -10.33
C LEU A 167 -2.09 -10.86 -9.14
N THR A 168 -1.46 -9.72 -8.82
CA THR A 168 -1.90 -8.87 -7.71
C THR A 168 -3.35 -8.37 -7.86
N ALA A 169 -3.90 -8.29 -9.07
CA ALA A 169 -5.31 -7.93 -9.22
C ALA A 169 -6.25 -8.94 -8.54
N ILE A 170 -5.79 -10.19 -8.34
CA ILE A 170 -6.58 -11.27 -7.74
C ILE A 170 -5.93 -11.91 -6.51
N THR A 171 -4.72 -11.47 -6.14
CA THR A 171 -3.98 -11.96 -4.97
C THR A 171 -3.40 -10.81 -4.15
N ASP A 172 -3.14 -11.06 -2.86
CA ASP A 172 -2.52 -10.08 -1.99
C ASP A 172 -1.08 -9.77 -2.43
N ASN A 173 -0.74 -8.48 -2.51
CA ASN A 173 0.56 -8.03 -2.98
C ASN A 173 1.73 -8.41 -2.04
N ALA A 174 1.50 -8.49 -0.73
CA ALA A 174 2.52 -8.87 0.24
C ALA A 174 2.83 -10.37 0.15
N ALA A 175 1.81 -11.19 -0.12
CA ALA A 175 2.00 -12.61 -0.39
C ALA A 175 2.92 -12.84 -1.60
N LEU A 176 2.72 -12.12 -2.72
CA LEU A 176 3.56 -12.28 -3.91
C LEU A 176 5.03 -11.93 -3.66
N THR A 177 5.31 -10.80 -3.01
CA THR A 177 6.69 -10.40 -2.76
C THR A 177 7.36 -11.27 -1.71
N TYR A 178 6.63 -11.68 -0.67
CA TYR A 178 7.13 -12.64 0.30
C TYR A 178 7.49 -13.98 -0.36
N LEU A 179 6.61 -14.54 -1.20
CA LEU A 179 6.89 -15.80 -1.88
C LEU A 179 8.12 -15.69 -2.80
N GLY A 180 8.26 -14.60 -3.54
CA GLY A 180 9.47 -14.36 -4.34
C GLY A 180 10.71 -14.14 -3.47
N SER A 181 10.57 -13.61 -2.26
CA SER A 181 11.68 -13.51 -1.31
C SER A 181 12.27 -14.88 -0.97
N LEU A 182 11.48 -15.96 -0.98
CA LEU A 182 11.93 -17.31 -0.62
C LEU A 182 12.92 -17.92 -1.61
N VAL A 183 13.00 -17.40 -2.82
CA VAL A 183 13.86 -17.90 -3.89
C VAL A 183 15.26 -17.29 -3.78
N GLU A 184 16.27 -18.15 -3.78
CA GLU A 184 17.68 -17.74 -3.70
C GLU A 184 18.27 -17.49 -5.09
N GLY A 185 19.32 -16.67 -5.16
CA GLY A 185 20.06 -16.42 -6.40
C GLY A 185 19.37 -15.48 -7.40
N LEU A 186 18.28 -14.81 -7.01
CA LEU A 186 17.62 -13.81 -7.85
C LEU A 186 18.53 -12.59 -8.07
N SER A 187 18.57 -12.09 -9.31
CA SER A 187 19.25 -10.83 -9.64
C SER A 187 18.54 -9.63 -9.00
N ASP A 188 19.27 -8.53 -8.79
CA ASP A 188 18.67 -7.33 -8.20
C ASP A 188 17.60 -6.71 -9.10
N GLU A 189 17.79 -6.77 -10.42
CA GLU A 189 16.78 -6.36 -11.40
C GLU A 189 15.49 -7.18 -11.27
N PHE A 190 15.60 -8.49 -11.03
CA PHE A 190 14.45 -9.35 -10.82
C PHE A 190 13.70 -8.99 -9.54
N LYS A 191 14.42 -8.78 -8.42
CA LYS A 191 13.83 -8.36 -7.14
C LYS A 191 13.08 -7.04 -7.27
N ILE A 192 13.70 -6.06 -7.92
CA ILE A 192 13.09 -4.74 -8.19
C ILE A 192 11.84 -4.92 -9.06
N SER A 193 11.93 -5.72 -10.12
CA SER A 193 10.82 -5.96 -11.05
C SER A 193 9.63 -6.67 -10.39
N LEU A 194 9.88 -7.64 -9.52
CA LEU A 194 8.84 -8.33 -8.75
C LEU A 194 8.07 -7.35 -7.86
N VAL A 195 8.79 -6.53 -7.07
CA VAL A 195 8.16 -5.58 -6.14
C VAL A 195 7.45 -4.47 -6.91
N ALA A 196 8.10 -3.92 -7.95
CA ALA A 196 7.49 -2.91 -8.81
C ALA A 196 6.21 -3.44 -9.48
N GLY A 197 6.21 -4.69 -9.94
CA GLY A 197 5.05 -5.35 -10.52
C GLY A 197 3.91 -5.48 -9.51
N ALA A 198 4.22 -5.98 -8.31
CA ALA A 198 3.24 -6.17 -7.23
C ALA A 198 2.59 -4.85 -6.78
N VAL A 199 3.37 -3.77 -6.58
CA VAL A 199 2.79 -2.48 -6.18
C VAL A 199 2.01 -1.81 -7.31
N THR A 200 2.41 -2.01 -8.56
CA THR A 200 1.73 -1.47 -9.75
C THR A 200 0.34 -2.09 -9.93
N GLY A 201 0.24 -3.41 -9.72
CA GLY A 201 -1.03 -4.14 -9.76
C GLY A 201 -1.92 -3.94 -8.53
N GLY A 202 -1.34 -3.50 -7.41
CA GLY A 202 -2.02 -3.38 -6.11
C GLY A 202 -3.24 -2.47 -6.07
N GLY A 203 -3.44 -1.58 -7.05
CA GLY A 203 -4.62 -0.72 -7.14
C GLY A 203 -5.75 -1.23 -8.05
N LEU A 204 -5.57 -2.39 -8.71
CA LEU A 204 -6.50 -2.87 -9.74
C LEU A 204 -7.85 -3.34 -9.19
N THR A 205 -7.89 -3.89 -7.97
CA THR A 205 -9.13 -4.41 -7.36
C THR A 205 -9.17 -4.15 -5.86
N VAL A 206 -10.34 -4.36 -5.23
CA VAL A 206 -10.51 -4.20 -3.77
C VAL A 206 -9.69 -5.23 -2.99
N ILE A 207 -9.45 -6.42 -3.54
CA ILE A 207 -8.80 -7.53 -2.81
C ILE A 207 -7.27 -7.52 -2.92
N ALA A 208 -6.72 -6.69 -3.80
CA ALA A 208 -5.29 -6.66 -4.12
C ALA A 208 -4.39 -6.22 -2.96
N ASN A 209 -4.91 -5.39 -2.03
CA ASN A 209 -4.19 -4.93 -0.86
C ASN A 209 -5.16 -4.49 0.27
N ALA A 210 -4.64 -4.42 1.51
CA ALA A 210 -5.41 -4.00 2.69
C ALA A 210 -5.89 -2.52 2.68
N PRO A 211 -5.17 -1.54 2.09
CA PRO A 211 -5.67 -0.18 1.95
C PRO A 211 -6.92 -0.02 1.04
N ASN A 212 -7.12 -0.89 0.06
CA ASN A 212 -8.21 -0.74 -0.91
C ASN A 212 -9.62 -0.87 -0.29
N PRO A 213 -9.89 -1.81 0.65
CA PRO A 213 -11.14 -1.81 1.42
C PRO A 213 -11.38 -0.52 2.21
N ALA A 214 -10.34 0.10 2.76
CA ALA A 214 -10.45 1.40 3.43
C ALA A 214 -10.75 2.53 2.43
N GLY A 215 -10.06 2.54 1.29
CA GLY A 215 -10.38 3.47 0.20
C GLY A 215 -11.83 3.30 -0.31
N LEU A 216 -12.31 2.05 -0.38
CA LEU A 216 -13.68 1.74 -0.75
C LEU A 216 -14.69 2.28 0.27
N SER A 217 -14.42 2.14 1.57
CA SER A 217 -15.34 2.61 2.63
C SER A 217 -15.47 4.14 2.65
N ILE A 218 -14.42 4.86 2.24
CA ILE A 218 -14.42 6.33 2.06
C ILE A 218 -15.24 6.72 0.83
N LEU A 219 -15.04 6.02 -0.29
CA LEU A 219 -15.65 6.41 -1.57
C LEU A 219 -17.10 5.96 -1.74
N ARG A 220 -17.52 4.88 -1.07
CA ARG A 220 -18.83 4.23 -1.32
C ARG A 220 -20.04 5.16 -1.16
N SER A 221 -19.98 6.15 -0.28
CA SER A 221 -21.07 7.11 -0.06
C SER A 221 -21.36 7.98 -1.28
N GLY A 222 -20.38 8.16 -2.17
CA GLY A 222 -20.52 8.89 -3.42
C GLY A 222 -21.10 8.08 -4.58
N PHE A 223 -21.37 6.78 -4.41
CA PHE A 223 -21.92 5.92 -5.44
C PHE A 223 -23.39 5.59 -5.21
N LYS A 224 -24.11 5.33 -6.30
CA LYS A 224 -25.50 4.89 -6.25
C LYS A 224 -25.63 3.64 -5.38
N ASP A 225 -26.62 3.64 -4.49
CA ASP A 225 -26.89 2.58 -3.52
C ASP A 225 -25.75 2.29 -2.52
N GLY A 226 -24.75 3.18 -2.41
CA GLY A 226 -23.64 3.01 -1.48
C GLY A 226 -22.69 1.85 -1.87
N THR A 227 -22.70 1.44 -3.14
CA THR A 227 -21.93 0.28 -3.62
C THR A 227 -21.02 0.64 -4.80
N VAL A 228 -19.83 0.06 -4.82
CA VAL A 228 -18.89 0.18 -5.95
C VAL A 228 -18.82 -1.16 -6.66
N ASN A 229 -19.14 -1.17 -7.95
CA ASN A 229 -19.02 -2.36 -8.77
C ASN A 229 -17.54 -2.71 -9.02
N ALA A 230 -17.16 -3.96 -8.77
CA ALA A 230 -15.79 -4.43 -8.90
C ALA A 230 -15.24 -4.33 -10.34
N GLY A 231 -16.06 -4.61 -11.35
CA GLY A 231 -15.66 -4.52 -12.76
C GLY A 231 -15.38 -3.09 -13.20
N TRP A 232 -16.26 -2.15 -12.81
CA TRP A 232 -16.05 -0.72 -13.11
C TRP A 232 -14.85 -0.14 -12.34
N LEU A 233 -14.62 -0.59 -11.11
CA LEU A 233 -13.41 -0.23 -10.38
C LEU A 233 -12.15 -0.68 -11.12
N PHE A 234 -12.13 -1.95 -11.57
CA PHE A 234 -11.01 -2.52 -12.33
C PHE A 234 -10.75 -1.72 -13.61
N LEU A 235 -11.78 -1.49 -14.43
CA LEU A 235 -11.66 -0.69 -15.65
C LEU A 235 -11.17 0.73 -15.34
N GLY A 236 -11.70 1.36 -14.29
CA GLY A 236 -11.27 2.69 -13.85
C GLY A 236 -9.87 2.74 -13.21
N ALA A 237 -9.26 1.59 -12.89
CA ALA A 237 -7.89 1.50 -12.40
C ALA A 237 -6.87 1.28 -13.52
N LEU A 238 -7.28 0.77 -14.70
CA LEU A 238 -6.38 0.49 -15.82
C LEU A 238 -5.57 1.71 -16.26
N GLY A 239 -6.21 2.87 -16.47
CA GLY A 239 -5.52 4.10 -16.87
C GLY A 239 -4.42 4.51 -15.89
N PRO A 240 -4.74 4.69 -14.59
CA PRO A 240 -3.74 5.00 -13.57
C PRO A 240 -2.65 3.94 -13.41
N THR A 241 -2.99 2.66 -13.58
CA THR A 241 -2.01 1.56 -13.57
C THR A 241 -1.08 1.64 -14.78
N LEU A 242 -1.56 2.01 -15.97
CA LEU A 242 -0.72 2.23 -17.14
C LEU A 242 0.28 3.37 -16.91
N VAL A 243 -0.14 4.46 -16.27
CA VAL A 243 0.78 5.55 -15.88
C VAL A 243 1.87 5.03 -14.93
N ALA A 244 1.50 4.20 -13.95
CA ALA A 244 2.46 3.57 -13.05
C ALA A 244 3.40 2.60 -13.79
N ILE A 245 2.90 1.82 -14.76
CA ILE A 245 3.73 0.95 -15.62
C ILE A 245 4.76 1.77 -16.37
N VAL A 246 4.33 2.84 -17.02
CA VAL A 246 5.21 3.75 -17.77
C VAL A 246 6.29 4.33 -16.85
N ALA A 247 5.90 4.81 -15.65
CA ALA A 247 6.84 5.38 -14.70
C ALA A 247 7.86 4.36 -14.18
N PHE A 248 7.45 3.14 -13.81
CA PHE A 248 8.38 2.14 -13.27
C PHE A 248 9.26 1.48 -14.33
N ARG A 249 8.84 1.47 -15.60
CA ARG A 249 9.57 0.79 -16.69
C ARG A 249 10.47 1.71 -17.51
N LEU A 250 10.13 2.99 -17.65
CA LEU A 250 10.85 3.91 -18.53
C LEU A 250 11.70 4.96 -17.80
N LEU A 251 11.38 5.24 -16.55
CA LEU A 251 12.18 6.09 -15.65
C LEU A 251 13.08 5.20 -14.80
#